data_AF-A0A2C9KUU1-F1
#
_entry.id   AF-A0A2C9KUU1-F1
#
_cell.length_a   1.000
_cell.length_b   1.000
_cell.length_c   1.000
_cell.angle_alpha   90.00
_cell.angle_beta   90.00
_cell.angle_gamma   90.00
#
_symmetry.space_group_name_H-M   'P 1'
#
loop_
_entity.id
_entity.type
_entity.pdbx_description
1 polymer ?
#
loop_
_entity_poly.entity_id
_entity_poly.type
_entity_poly.pdbx_seq_one_letter_code
_entity_poly.pdbx_strand_id
1 'polypeptide(L)'
;MRLTMPKLIVTASGDELFLPDNSYYYFDKLPGTKFLRVIPNADHSLSGHTLSYLMNIKTFFLYILNNAQFPNVTWKRTADAYSGRTVVTTSRPPKTVTVYQAKTMDDGRRDFRLAVKSPSSGGSVPHPVIWYSSSATQKSPTVYEAEIMRPLKGWIAFFIQLEFDGPSGSTLQVTTEVNIVPDIFPYPDCTGQTCYGTLV
;
A
#
# COMPACT_ATOMS: atom_id res chain seq x y z
N MET A 1 10.19 26.06 10.43
CA MET A 1 10.06 24.83 9.62
C MET A 1 8.59 24.43 9.55
N ARG A 2 8.03 24.23 8.37
CA ARG A 2 6.68 23.68 8.19
C ARG A 2 6.80 22.16 7.97
N LEU A 3 5.87 21.36 8.51
CA LEU A 3 5.73 19.90 8.31
C LEU A 3 6.73 18.95 9.03
N THR A 4 7.34 19.31 10.17
CA THR A 4 8.24 18.38 10.91
C THR A 4 7.54 17.39 11.84
N MET A 5 6.24 17.56 12.10
CA MET A 5 5.47 16.64 12.94
C MET A 5 5.41 15.22 12.32
N PRO A 6 5.33 14.16 13.15
CA PRO A 6 5.08 12.81 12.67
C PRO A 6 3.80 12.72 11.84
N LYS A 7 3.79 11.89 10.80
CA LYS A 7 2.63 11.68 9.92
C LYS A 7 2.30 10.21 9.81
N LEU A 8 1.01 9.88 9.85
CA LEU A 8 0.48 8.57 9.46
C LEU A 8 -0.48 8.80 8.29
N ILE A 9 -0.18 8.18 7.15
CA ILE A 9 -1.00 8.24 5.94
C ILE A 9 -1.71 6.91 5.80
N VAL A 10 -3.04 6.92 5.83
CA VAL A 10 -3.88 5.73 5.66
C VAL A 10 -4.48 5.75 4.27
N THR A 11 -4.32 4.67 3.52
CA THR A 11 -4.85 4.48 2.17
C THR A 11 -5.48 3.11 2.03
N ALA A 12 -6.27 2.89 0.98
CA ALA A 12 -6.84 1.60 0.65
C ALA A 12 -6.09 0.95 -0.52
N SER A 13 -6.04 -0.39 -0.56
CA SER A 13 -5.38 -1.13 -1.63
C SER A 13 -6.23 -1.24 -2.90
N GLY A 14 -7.53 -0.94 -2.82
CA GLY A 14 -8.47 -0.96 -3.94
C GLY A 14 -9.31 0.32 -4.04
N ASP A 15 -8.76 1.46 -3.64
CA ASP A 15 -9.40 2.79 -3.71
C ASP A 15 -9.64 3.22 -5.17
N GLU A 16 -10.84 3.74 -5.45
CA GLU A 16 -11.27 4.16 -6.78
C GLU A 16 -10.75 5.54 -7.21
N LEU A 17 -10.26 6.34 -6.26
CA LEU A 17 -9.83 7.73 -6.45
C LEU A 17 -8.32 7.89 -6.23
N PHE A 18 -7.77 7.19 -5.23
CA PHE A 18 -6.37 7.27 -4.84
C PHE A 18 -5.65 5.94 -5.06
N LEU A 19 -5.16 5.74 -6.29
CA LEU A 19 -4.55 4.49 -6.70
C LEU A 19 -3.41 4.04 -5.76
N PRO A 20 -3.18 2.73 -5.60
CA PRO A 20 -2.25 2.19 -4.59
C PRO A 20 -0.79 2.66 -4.74
N ASP A 21 -0.39 3.06 -5.94
CA ASP A 21 0.92 3.59 -6.31
C ASP A 21 1.05 5.12 -6.21
N ASN A 22 -0.01 5.86 -5.82
CA ASN A 22 0.05 7.32 -5.66
C ASN A 22 1.15 7.79 -4.71
N SER A 23 1.51 6.95 -3.73
CA SER A 23 2.59 7.21 -2.78
C SER A 23 3.94 7.50 -3.46
N TYR A 24 4.18 6.97 -4.67
CA TYR A 24 5.43 7.13 -5.40
C TYR A 24 5.75 8.59 -5.71
N TYR A 25 4.72 9.44 -5.80
CA TYR A 25 4.88 10.82 -6.23
C TYR A 25 5.20 11.78 -5.08
N TYR A 26 4.94 11.39 -3.83
CA TYR A 26 5.01 12.32 -2.70
C TYR A 26 5.67 11.77 -1.44
N PHE A 27 5.67 10.45 -1.21
CA PHE A 27 6.00 9.91 0.10
C PHE A 27 7.46 10.18 0.50
N ASP A 28 8.39 10.02 -0.45
CA ASP A 28 9.82 10.30 -0.27
C ASP A 28 10.11 11.78 0.02
N LYS A 29 9.36 12.70 -0.60
CA LYS A 29 9.46 14.16 -0.44
C LYS A 29 8.97 14.69 0.91
N LEU A 30 8.20 13.91 1.68
CA LEU A 30 7.70 14.34 2.98
C LEU A 30 8.83 14.41 4.02
N PRO A 31 9.01 15.54 4.75
CA PRO A 31 10.04 15.62 5.78
C PRO A 31 9.59 14.96 7.10
N GLY A 32 10.58 14.58 7.91
CA GLY A 32 10.38 14.05 9.26
C GLY A 32 9.83 12.61 9.29
N THR A 33 9.40 12.17 10.48
CA THR A 33 8.82 10.84 10.69
C THR A 33 7.51 10.71 9.92
N LYS A 34 7.40 9.66 9.12
CA LYS A 34 6.25 9.40 8.25
C LYS A 34 6.02 7.90 8.13
N PHE A 35 4.76 7.50 8.16
CA PHE A 35 4.33 6.13 7.99
C PHE A 35 3.25 6.05 6.93
N LEU A 36 3.28 4.98 6.15
CA LEU A 36 2.21 4.59 5.26
C LEU A 36 1.46 3.42 5.88
N ARG A 37 0.14 3.37 5.68
CA ARG A 37 -0.74 2.28 6.08
C ARG A 37 -1.72 2.00 4.94
N VAL A 38 -1.34 1.10 4.04
CA VAL A 38 -2.22 0.58 2.98
C VAL A 38 -3.11 -0.52 3.56
N ILE A 39 -4.43 -0.35 3.57
CA ILE A 39 -5.39 -1.34 4.07
C ILE A 39 -5.75 -2.30 2.93
N PRO A 40 -5.43 -3.60 3.05
CA PRO A 40 -5.78 -4.59 2.03
C PRO A 40 -7.29 -4.78 1.95
N ASN A 41 -7.82 -5.08 0.76
CA ASN A 41 -9.23 -5.40 0.52
C ASN A 41 -10.21 -4.29 0.94
N ALA A 42 -9.78 -3.04 0.86
CA ALA A 42 -10.60 -1.87 1.19
C ALA A 42 -10.78 -0.96 -0.03
N ASP A 43 -11.97 -0.38 -0.14
CA ASP A 43 -12.34 0.67 -1.07
C ASP A 43 -12.02 2.07 -0.50
N HIS A 44 -12.38 3.13 -1.23
CA HIS A 44 -12.18 4.50 -0.77
C HIS A 44 -12.80 4.82 0.60
N SER A 45 -13.95 4.22 0.92
CA SER A 45 -14.65 4.49 2.17
C SER A 45 -14.03 3.79 3.38
N LEU A 46 -13.15 2.81 3.14
CA LEU A 46 -12.64 1.89 4.15
C LEU A 46 -13.77 1.19 4.92
N SER A 47 -14.93 1.01 4.28
CA SER A 47 -16.08 0.34 4.90
C SER A 47 -15.70 -1.06 5.35
N GLY A 48 -16.20 -1.46 6.53
CA GLY A 48 -15.83 -2.73 7.18
C GLY A 48 -14.44 -2.76 7.83
N HIS A 49 -13.61 -1.72 7.69
CA HIS A 49 -12.23 -1.67 8.22
C HIS A 49 -12.05 -0.70 9.39
N THR A 50 -13.14 -0.19 9.98
CA THR A 50 -13.15 0.78 11.09
C THR A 50 -12.21 0.43 12.22
N LEU A 51 -12.26 -0.82 12.70
CA LEU A 51 -11.39 -1.26 13.79
C LEU A 51 -9.92 -1.24 13.38
N SER A 52 -9.61 -1.59 12.14
CA SER A 52 -8.24 -1.65 11.63
C SER A 52 -7.58 -0.26 11.59
N TYR A 53 -8.22 0.73 10.97
CA TYR A 53 -7.62 2.05 10.86
C TYR A 53 -7.69 2.85 12.16
N LEU A 54 -8.80 2.77 12.92
CA LEU A 54 -8.93 3.53 14.17
C LEU A 54 -7.94 3.05 15.24
N MET A 55 -7.73 1.73 15.38
CA MET A 55 -6.76 1.23 16.36
C MET A 55 -5.33 1.63 16.00
N ASN A 56 -5.00 1.67 14.71
CA ASN A 56 -3.68 2.13 14.28
C ASN A 56 -3.50 3.65 14.50
N ILE A 57 -4.51 4.46 14.16
CA ILE A 57 -4.51 5.91 14.41
C ILE A 57 -4.38 6.18 15.92
N LYS A 58 -5.17 5.49 16.75
CA LYS A 58 -5.06 5.56 18.21
C LYS A 58 -3.63 5.26 18.66
N THR A 59 -3.03 4.18 18.18
CA THR A 59 -1.66 3.80 18.53
C THR A 59 -0.66 4.87 18.14
N PHE A 60 -0.77 5.41 16.93
CA PHE A 60 0.08 6.50 16.46
C PHE A 60 -0.03 7.75 17.35
N PHE A 61 -1.24 8.13 17.78
CA PHE A 61 -1.41 9.20 18.76
C PHE A 61 -0.83 8.85 20.13
N LEU A 62 -0.94 7.61 20.60
CA LEU A 62 -0.32 7.19 21.86
C LEU A 62 1.20 7.32 21.82
N TYR A 63 1.85 7.04 20.70
CA TYR A 63 3.28 7.33 20.55
C TYR A 63 3.61 8.81 20.78
N ILE A 64 2.81 9.71 20.21
CA ILE A 64 3.00 11.16 20.35
C ILE A 64 2.73 11.60 21.80
N LEU A 65 1.58 11.20 22.38
CA LEU A 65 1.16 11.61 23.72
C LEU A 65 2.12 11.14 24.81
N ASN A 66 2.72 9.95 24.64
CA ASN A 66 3.67 9.39 25.61
C ASN A 66 5.12 9.78 25.30
N ASN A 67 5.37 10.63 24.29
CA ASN A 67 6.71 10.93 23.80
C ASN A 67 7.55 9.66 23.54
N ALA A 68 6.90 8.60 23.06
CA ALA A 68 7.53 7.30 22.82
C ALA A 68 8.29 7.30 21.49
N GLN A 69 9.39 6.56 21.44
CA GLN A 69 10.20 6.46 20.23
C GLN A 69 9.54 5.54 19.20
N PHE A 70 9.13 6.11 18.07
CA PHE A 70 8.67 5.33 16.92
C PHE A 70 9.76 4.39 16.36
N PRO A 71 9.41 3.22 15.81
CA PRO A 71 10.35 2.44 15.02
C PRO A 71 10.71 3.21 13.74
N ASN A 72 11.98 3.13 13.32
CA ASN A 72 12.37 3.55 11.98
C ASN A 72 12.11 2.39 11.01
N VAL A 73 11.47 2.69 9.88
CA VAL A 73 11.16 1.73 8.83
C VAL A 73 11.49 2.35 7.48
N THR A 74 12.40 1.73 6.76
CA THR A 74 12.82 2.15 5.41
C THR A 74 12.69 0.98 4.47
N TRP A 75 12.39 1.22 3.20
CA TRP A 75 12.34 0.18 2.19
C TRP A 75 12.98 0.64 0.90
N LYS A 76 13.38 -0.35 0.09
CA LYS A 76 13.75 -0.18 -1.30
C LYS A 76 12.87 -1.08 -2.15
N ARG A 77 12.16 -0.46 -3.09
CA ARG A 77 11.42 -1.16 -4.15
C ARG A 77 12.29 -1.23 -5.40
N THR A 78 12.26 -2.37 -6.05
CA THR A 78 12.80 -2.57 -7.39
C THR A 78 11.79 -3.37 -8.20
N ALA A 79 11.69 -3.10 -9.48
CA ALA A 79 10.94 -3.90 -10.42
C ALA A 79 11.74 -3.97 -11.72
N ASP A 80 11.81 -5.16 -12.31
CA ASP A 80 12.36 -5.36 -13.63
C ASP A 80 11.32 -6.01 -14.55
N ALA A 81 11.76 -6.49 -15.71
CA ALA A 81 10.88 -7.09 -16.70
C ALA A 81 10.28 -8.45 -16.28
N TYR A 82 10.71 -9.02 -15.15
CA TYR A 82 10.41 -10.39 -14.70
C TYR A 82 9.91 -10.46 -13.26
N SER A 83 10.43 -9.64 -12.34
CA SER A 83 10.03 -9.65 -10.93
C SER A 83 9.99 -8.27 -10.30
N GLY A 84 9.20 -8.16 -9.23
CA GLY A 84 9.21 -7.04 -8.31
C GLY A 84 9.76 -7.49 -6.98
N ARG A 85 10.64 -6.70 -6.37
CA ARG A 85 11.23 -6.97 -5.06
C ARG A 85 11.13 -5.75 -4.15
N THR A 86 10.76 -5.99 -2.90
CA THR A 86 10.72 -4.98 -1.84
C THR A 86 11.54 -5.50 -0.66
N VAL A 87 12.61 -4.78 -0.31
CA VAL A 87 13.40 -5.06 0.89
C VAL A 87 13.10 -3.99 1.92
N VAL A 88 12.65 -4.39 3.11
CA VAL A 88 12.35 -3.50 4.24
C VAL A 88 13.36 -3.71 5.37
N THR A 89 13.81 -2.61 5.94
CA THR A 89 14.73 -2.56 7.09
C THR A 89 14.07 -1.79 8.22
N THR A 90 14.19 -2.31 9.44
CA THR A 90 13.58 -1.75 10.64
C THR A 90 14.63 -1.45 11.71
N SER A 91 14.38 -0.49 12.60
CA SER A 91 15.29 -0.22 13.73
C SER A 91 15.23 -1.26 14.85
N ARG A 92 14.18 -2.08 14.87
CA ARG A 92 13.96 -3.17 15.83
C ARG A 92 13.09 -4.26 15.20
N PRO A 93 13.12 -5.50 15.71
CA PRO A 93 12.29 -6.57 15.17
C PRO A 93 10.79 -6.26 15.30
N PRO A 94 10.00 -6.36 14.21
CA PRO A 94 8.54 -6.37 14.28
C PRO A 94 8.02 -7.68 14.89
N LYS A 95 6.79 -7.64 15.43
CA LYS A 95 6.06 -8.80 15.92
C LYS A 95 5.61 -9.72 14.79
N THR A 96 5.13 -9.13 13.69
CA THR A 96 4.70 -9.85 12.49
C THR A 96 5.11 -9.08 11.23
N VAL A 97 5.37 -9.82 10.15
CA VAL A 97 5.68 -9.26 8.82
C VAL A 97 4.91 -10.02 7.75
N THR A 98 3.92 -9.35 7.18
CA THR A 98 2.94 -9.94 6.26
C THR A 98 3.06 -9.28 4.89
N VAL A 99 3.17 -10.07 3.84
CA VAL A 99 3.06 -9.62 2.46
C VAL A 99 1.60 -9.72 2.04
N TYR A 100 1.03 -8.63 1.55
CA TYR A 100 -0.25 -8.63 0.85
C TYR A 100 0.00 -8.50 -0.64
N GLN A 101 -0.67 -9.30 -1.45
CA GLN A 101 -0.56 -9.25 -2.91
C GLN A 101 -1.92 -9.47 -3.60
N ALA A 102 -2.13 -8.79 -4.72
CA ALA A 102 -3.30 -8.97 -5.58
C ALA A 102 -2.90 -8.92 -7.05
N LYS A 103 -3.59 -9.72 -7.86
CA LYS A 103 -3.39 -9.76 -9.32
C LYS A 103 -4.59 -9.12 -10.00
N THR A 104 -4.36 -8.38 -11.09
CA THR A 104 -5.45 -7.86 -11.93
C THR A 104 -6.24 -9.00 -12.58
N MET A 105 -7.51 -8.71 -12.87
CA MET A 105 -8.43 -9.67 -13.49
C MET A 105 -8.09 -9.95 -14.96
N ASP A 106 -7.56 -8.94 -15.67
CA ASP A 106 -7.16 -9.01 -17.09
C ASP A 106 -5.84 -8.25 -17.36
N ASP A 107 -5.45 -8.19 -18.63
CA ASP A 107 -4.29 -7.48 -19.17
C ASP A 107 -4.65 -6.17 -19.91
N GLY A 108 -5.93 -5.83 -20.00
CA GLY A 108 -6.41 -4.61 -20.65
C GLY A 108 -6.27 -3.38 -19.77
N ARG A 109 -6.29 -3.55 -18.43
CA ARG A 109 -6.15 -2.46 -17.47
C ARG A 109 -5.32 -2.84 -16.25
N ARG A 110 -4.46 -1.93 -15.81
CA ARG A 110 -3.78 -1.96 -14.51
C ARG A 110 -4.75 -1.47 -13.42
N ASP A 111 -5.76 -2.28 -13.14
CA ASP A 111 -6.89 -1.92 -12.27
C ASP A 111 -6.95 -2.81 -11.03
N PHE A 112 -6.66 -2.21 -9.86
CA PHE A 112 -6.65 -2.87 -8.56
C PHE A 112 -7.86 -2.49 -7.67
N ARG A 113 -8.84 -1.76 -8.23
CA ARG A 113 -9.99 -1.26 -7.46
C ARG A 113 -10.82 -2.40 -6.90
N LEU A 114 -11.47 -2.19 -5.76
CA LEU A 114 -12.40 -3.17 -5.18
C LEU A 114 -13.79 -3.10 -5.82
N ALA A 115 -14.14 -1.93 -6.37
CA ALA A 115 -15.37 -1.72 -7.11
C ALA A 115 -15.15 -0.85 -8.35
N VAL A 116 -15.97 -1.06 -9.38
CA VAL A 116 -15.92 -0.31 -10.65
C VAL A 116 -17.32 0.10 -11.07
N LYS A 117 -17.42 1.04 -12.01
CA LYS A 117 -18.71 1.44 -12.54
C LYS A 117 -19.25 0.36 -13.49
N SER A 118 -20.48 -0.06 -13.26
CA SER A 118 -21.22 -0.93 -14.17
C SER A 118 -21.46 -0.22 -15.51
N PRO A 119 -21.04 -0.81 -16.64
CA PRO A 119 -21.35 -0.24 -17.95
C PRO A 119 -22.85 -0.23 -18.27
N SER A 120 -23.63 -1.16 -17.70
CA SER A 120 -25.06 -1.31 -18.00
C SER A 120 -25.96 -0.49 -17.08
N SER A 121 -25.64 -0.42 -15.78
CA SER A 121 -26.48 0.25 -14.78
C SER A 121 -25.92 1.60 -14.31
N GLY A 122 -24.66 1.90 -14.60
CA GLY A 122 -23.96 3.09 -14.09
C GLY A 122 -23.70 3.09 -12.58
N GLY A 123 -24.20 2.09 -11.84
CA GLY A 123 -23.96 1.90 -10.42
C GLY A 123 -22.63 1.19 -10.14
N SER A 124 -22.22 1.15 -8.86
CA SER A 124 -21.02 0.43 -8.43
C SER A 124 -21.25 -1.10 -8.48
N VAL A 125 -20.29 -1.84 -9.03
CA VAL A 125 -20.26 -3.31 -9.03
C VAL A 125 -18.92 -3.79 -8.47
N PRO A 126 -18.89 -4.94 -7.76
CA PRO A 126 -17.65 -5.50 -7.26
C PRO A 126 -16.65 -5.80 -8.39
N HIS A 127 -15.40 -5.40 -8.18
CA HIS A 127 -14.24 -5.79 -8.99
C HIS A 127 -13.32 -6.61 -8.10
N PRO A 128 -13.39 -7.96 -8.16
CA PRO A 128 -12.87 -8.82 -7.10
C PRO A 128 -11.35 -9.02 -7.16
N VAL A 129 -10.58 -7.93 -7.19
CA VAL A 129 -9.12 -7.93 -7.04
C VAL A 129 -8.78 -8.10 -5.56
N ILE A 130 -8.76 -9.36 -5.11
CA ILE A 130 -8.55 -9.72 -3.71
C ILE A 130 -7.06 -9.76 -3.37
N TRP A 131 -6.72 -9.08 -2.27
CA TRP A 131 -5.40 -9.05 -1.65
C TRP A 131 -5.23 -10.20 -0.66
N TYR A 132 -4.45 -11.20 -1.06
CA TYR A 132 -4.11 -12.37 -0.25
C TYR A 132 -2.85 -12.12 0.57
N SER A 133 -2.78 -12.73 1.76
CA SER A 133 -1.63 -12.62 2.65
C SER A 133 -0.70 -13.83 2.56
N SER A 134 0.59 -13.57 2.79
CA SER A 134 1.63 -14.57 3.04
C SER A 134 2.69 -13.98 3.96
N SER A 135 3.62 -14.78 4.47
CA SER A 135 4.73 -14.29 5.29
C SER A 135 5.84 -13.72 4.41
N ALA A 136 6.46 -12.62 4.85
CA ALA A 136 7.67 -12.13 4.19
C ALA A 136 8.86 -13.07 4.46
N THR A 137 9.84 -13.07 3.54
CA THR A 137 11.11 -13.76 3.76
C THR A 137 11.94 -12.96 4.75
N GLN A 138 12.25 -13.54 5.91
CA GLN A 138 13.15 -12.92 6.87
C GLN A 138 14.61 -13.16 6.46
N LYS A 139 15.37 -12.09 6.25
CA LYS A 139 16.82 -12.15 5.97
C LYS A 139 17.65 -11.97 7.24
N SER A 140 17.15 -11.20 8.18
CA SER A 140 17.72 -11.01 9.52
C SER A 140 16.63 -10.56 10.51
N PRO A 141 16.91 -10.40 11.82
CA PRO A 141 15.92 -9.91 12.78
C PRO A 141 15.28 -8.55 12.44
N THR A 142 15.91 -7.76 11.57
CA THR A 142 15.45 -6.41 11.21
C THR A 142 15.39 -6.16 9.70
N VAL A 143 15.59 -7.21 8.88
CA VAL A 143 15.55 -7.11 7.42
C VAL A 143 14.64 -8.19 6.86
N TYR A 144 13.64 -7.77 6.10
CA TYR A 144 12.63 -8.63 5.49
C TYR A 144 12.46 -8.31 4.02
N GLU A 145 11.94 -9.28 3.27
CA GLU A 145 11.85 -9.20 1.83
C GLU A 145 10.58 -9.87 1.30
N ALA A 146 10.02 -9.26 0.26
CA ALA A 146 9.07 -9.90 -0.64
C ALA A 146 9.60 -9.78 -2.07
N GLU A 147 9.64 -10.89 -2.78
CA GLU A 147 9.92 -10.93 -4.22
C GLU A 147 8.81 -11.72 -4.92
N ILE A 148 8.23 -11.11 -5.95
CA ILE A 148 7.09 -11.64 -6.66
C ILE A 148 7.37 -11.60 -8.16
N MET A 149 7.22 -12.75 -8.81
CA MET A 149 7.33 -12.87 -10.26
C MET A 149 6.15 -12.19 -10.95
N ARG A 150 6.41 -11.56 -12.09
CA ARG A 150 5.36 -11.02 -12.93
C ARG A 150 4.37 -12.13 -13.33
N PRO A 151 3.08 -11.81 -13.47
CA PRO A 151 2.14 -12.75 -14.05
C PRO A 151 2.34 -12.85 -15.56
N LEU A 152 1.86 -13.96 -16.15
CA LEU A 152 1.79 -14.15 -17.61
C LEU A 152 0.87 -13.11 -18.29
N LYS A 153 -0.16 -12.65 -17.57
CA LYS A 153 -1.12 -11.64 -18.02
C LYS A 153 -1.40 -10.65 -16.90
N GLY A 154 -1.53 -9.39 -17.26
CA GLY A 154 -1.85 -8.30 -16.35
C GLY A 154 -0.71 -7.91 -15.43
N TRP A 155 -1.08 -7.46 -14.23
CA TRP A 155 -0.17 -6.97 -13.21
C TRP A 155 -0.40 -7.69 -11.89
N ILE A 156 0.64 -7.76 -11.08
CA ILE A 156 0.52 -8.10 -9.67
C ILE A 156 1.06 -6.94 -8.85
N ALA A 157 0.32 -6.54 -7.83
CA ALA A 157 0.70 -5.54 -6.86
C ALA A 157 0.92 -6.20 -5.51
N PHE A 158 1.88 -5.71 -4.75
CA PHE A 158 2.15 -6.22 -3.41
C PHE A 158 2.75 -5.15 -2.49
N PHE A 159 2.58 -5.32 -1.18
CA PHE A 159 3.26 -4.51 -0.16
C PHE A 159 3.52 -5.35 1.08
N ILE A 160 4.44 -4.88 1.93
CA ILE A 160 4.79 -5.53 3.20
C ILE A 160 4.18 -4.72 4.35
N GLN A 161 3.36 -5.35 5.19
CA GLN A 161 2.88 -4.84 6.46
C GLN A 161 3.77 -5.33 7.60
N LEU A 162 4.12 -4.44 8.51
CA LEU A 162 4.88 -4.71 9.72
C LEU A 162 4.06 -4.28 10.94
N GLU A 163 4.08 -5.10 11.99
CA GLU A 163 3.43 -4.79 13.26
C GLU A 163 4.46 -4.63 14.37
N PHE A 164 4.35 -3.56 15.14
CA PHE A 164 5.22 -3.30 16.28
C PHE A 164 4.38 -3.10 17.53
N ASP A 165 4.86 -3.63 18.66
CA ASP A 165 4.29 -3.28 19.95
C ASP A 165 4.46 -1.78 20.20
N GLY A 166 3.39 -1.15 20.69
CA GLY A 166 3.29 0.27 21.00
C GLY A 166 2.96 0.54 22.46
N PRO A 167 2.91 1.83 22.86
CA PRO A 167 2.55 2.21 24.22
C PRO A 167 1.20 1.65 24.65
N SER A 168 1.03 1.40 25.95
CA SER A 168 -0.24 0.92 26.53
C SER A 168 -0.77 -0.39 25.91
N GLY A 169 0.13 -1.28 25.48
CA GLY A 169 -0.23 -2.58 24.87
C GLY A 169 -0.90 -2.45 23.50
N SER A 170 -0.75 -1.30 22.85
CA SER A 170 -1.28 -1.06 21.50
C SER A 170 -0.36 -1.62 20.41
N THR A 171 -0.81 -1.65 19.16
CA THR A 171 -0.03 -2.18 18.03
C THR A 171 0.03 -1.15 16.91
N LEU A 172 1.25 -0.76 16.53
CA LEU A 172 1.48 0.09 15.37
C LEU A 172 1.63 -0.79 14.13
N GLN A 173 0.74 -0.61 13.16
CA GLN A 173 0.81 -1.22 11.84
C GLN A 173 1.34 -0.19 10.83
N VAL A 174 2.38 -0.56 10.10
CA VAL A 174 2.96 0.26 9.03
C VAL A 174 3.17 -0.60 7.80
N THR A 175 3.11 -0.01 6.62
CA THR A 175 3.34 -0.70 5.35
C THR A 175 4.46 -0.03 4.58
N THR A 176 5.11 -0.80 3.70
CA THR A 176 5.85 -0.21 2.58
C THR A 176 4.88 0.43 1.60
N GLU A 177 5.40 1.18 0.64
CA GLU A 177 4.66 1.45 -0.60
C GLU A 177 4.30 0.14 -1.30
N VAL A 178 3.25 0.21 -2.11
CA VAL A 178 2.92 -0.86 -3.06
C VAL A 178 4.06 -0.99 -4.06
N ASN A 179 4.30 -2.20 -4.55
CA ASN A 179 5.19 -2.48 -5.66
C ASN A 179 4.37 -3.22 -6.71
N ILE A 180 4.42 -2.74 -7.96
CA ILE A 180 3.62 -3.26 -9.06
C ILE A 180 4.58 -3.84 -10.09
N VAL A 181 4.34 -5.09 -10.50
CA VAL A 181 5.14 -5.76 -11.52
C VAL A 181 4.24 -6.37 -12.61
N PRO A 182 4.53 -6.13 -13.89
CA PRO A 182 5.55 -5.20 -14.41
C PRO A 182 5.20 -3.73 -14.13
N ASP A 183 6.18 -2.87 -13.84
CA ASP A 183 5.92 -1.43 -13.63
C ASP A 183 5.79 -0.69 -14.97
N ILE A 184 4.71 -0.99 -15.67
CA ILE A 184 4.34 -0.39 -16.95
C ILE A 184 2.86 -0.03 -16.92
N PHE A 185 2.47 0.94 -17.75
CA PHE A 185 1.07 1.21 -18.07
C PHE A 185 0.69 0.53 -19.40
N PRO A 186 -0.57 0.09 -19.55
CA PRO A 186 -1.03 -0.57 -20.79
C PRO A 186 -1.11 0.35 -22.00
N TYR A 187 -1.09 1.68 -21.78
CA TYR A 187 -1.27 2.69 -22.83
C TYR A 187 -0.21 3.78 -22.67
N PRO A 188 0.20 4.43 -23.76
CA PRO A 188 1.09 5.59 -23.70
C PRO A 188 0.40 6.77 -23.01
N ASP A 189 1.20 7.74 -22.57
CA ASP A 189 0.69 8.99 -22.01
C ASP A 189 -0.28 9.67 -22.99
N CYS A 190 -1.45 9.97 -22.48
CA CYS A 190 -2.51 10.62 -23.22
C CYS A 190 -2.22 12.13 -23.31
N THR A 191 -2.23 12.69 -24.52
CA THR A 191 -1.89 14.11 -24.78
C THR A 191 -2.84 14.75 -25.80
N GLY A 192 -2.89 16.08 -25.80
CA GLY A 192 -3.67 16.86 -26.77
C GLY A 192 -5.18 16.97 -26.46
N GLN A 193 -5.91 17.63 -27.36
CA GLN A 193 -7.34 17.95 -27.17
C GLN A 193 -8.27 16.74 -27.22
N THR A 194 -7.81 15.58 -27.71
CA THR A 194 -8.59 14.34 -27.72
C THR A 194 -8.39 13.52 -26.44
N CYS A 195 -7.51 13.99 -25.53
CA CYS A 195 -7.23 13.33 -24.27
C CYS A 195 -8.32 13.62 -23.23
N TYR A 196 -9.48 13.01 -23.40
CA TYR A 196 -10.56 13.05 -22.43
C TYR A 196 -10.55 11.78 -21.58
N GLY A 197 -10.30 11.93 -20.28
CA GLY A 197 -10.55 10.85 -19.33
C GLY A 197 -12.05 10.64 -19.20
N THR A 198 -12.52 9.43 -19.49
CA THR A 198 -13.88 9.04 -19.12
C THR A 198 -13.79 8.27 -17.80
N LEU A 199 -14.55 8.68 -16.78
CA LEU A 199 -14.60 7.93 -15.53
C LEU A 199 -15.20 6.54 -15.82
N VAL A 200 -14.38 5.51 -15.63
CA VAL A 200 -14.70 4.09 -15.81
C VAL A 200 -14.88 3.38 -14.49
#